data_AF-A0A534VHY0-F1
#
_entry.id   AF-A0A534VHY0-F1
#
_cell.length_a   1.000
_cell.length_b   1.000
_cell.length_c   1.000
_cell.angle_alpha   90.00
_cell.angle_beta   90.00
_cell.angle_gamma   90.00
#
_symmetry.space_group_name_H-M   'P 1'
#
loop_
_entity.id
_entity.type
_entity.pdbx_description
1 polymer ?
#
loop_
_entity_poly.entity_id
_entity_poly.type
_entity_poly.pdbx_seq_one_letter_code
_entity_poly.pdbx_strand_id
1 'polypeptide(L)'
;MIELFRQKGFTVEYHDPYCPRMKEMRHQPRYMLEMQSVPLEQGVEWADVVVIATDHDSIDYQKLVRDAKLVVDSRNATKSVTFGRDKIKSA
;
A
#
# COMPACT_ATOMS: atom_id res chain seq x y z
N MET A 1 -5.59 5.33 -8.24
CA MET A 1 -5.12 3.93 -8.13
C MET A 1 -6.13 3.04 -7.43
N ILE A 2 -6.47 3.29 -6.16
CA ILE A 2 -7.44 2.50 -5.38
C ILE A 2 -8.77 2.30 -6.13
N GLU A 3 -9.32 3.37 -6.70
CA GLU A 3 -10.57 3.31 -7.46
C GLU A 3 -10.47 2.38 -8.68
N LEU A 4 -9.40 2.47 -9.46
CA LEU A 4 -9.18 1.60 -10.62
C LEU A 4 -9.13 0.13 -10.23
N PHE A 5 -8.51 -0.20 -9.08
CA PHE A 5 -8.50 -1.57 -8.56
C PHE A 5 -9.91 -2.02 -8.14
N ARG A 6 -10.66 -1.19 -7.43
CA ARG A 6 -12.06 -1.49 -7.07
C ARG A 6 -12.95 -1.69 -8.31
N GLN A 7 -12.82 -0.83 -9.32
CA GLN A 7 -13.54 -0.94 -10.60
C GLN A 7 -13.19 -2.24 -11.34
N LYS A 8 -11.97 -2.75 -11.18
CA LYS A 8 -11.52 -4.05 -11.71
C LYS A 8 -11.91 -5.25 -10.84
N GLY A 9 -12.65 -5.04 -9.74
CA GLY A 9 -13.14 -6.11 -8.87
C GLY A 9 -12.15 -6.56 -7.78
N PHE A 10 -11.08 -5.81 -7.52
CA PHE A 10 -10.16 -6.12 -6.43
C PHE A 10 -10.74 -5.72 -5.08
N THR A 11 -10.51 -6.55 -4.06
CA THR A 11 -10.62 -6.16 -2.66
C THR A 11 -9.42 -5.30 -2.30
N VAL A 12 -9.65 -4.06 -1.84
CA VAL A 12 -8.58 -3.10 -1.56
C VAL A 12 -8.72 -2.58 -0.15
N GLU A 13 -7.69 -2.85 0.66
CA GLU A 13 -7.43 -2.15 1.92
C GLU A 13 -6.32 -1.11 1.71
N TYR A 14 -6.29 -0.12 2.60
CA TYR A 14 -5.32 0.99 2.55
C TYR A 14 -4.69 1.17 3.93
N HIS A 15 -3.39 1.44 3.95
CA HIS A 15 -2.67 1.83 5.17
C HIS A 15 -1.93 3.14 4.93
N ASP A 16 -2.09 4.08 5.85
CA ASP A 16 -1.29 5.29 5.95
C ASP A 16 -1.29 5.82 7.39
N PRO A 17 -0.12 5.88 8.04
CA PRO A 17 -0.01 6.30 9.43
C PRO A 17 -0.35 7.79 9.65
N TYR A 18 -0.33 8.59 8.57
CA TYR A 18 -0.61 10.02 8.61
C TYR A 18 -2.02 10.37 8.11
N CYS A 19 -2.71 9.43 7.45
CA CYS A 19 -4.04 9.60 6.89
C CYS A 19 -5.01 8.49 7.37
N PRO A 20 -5.47 8.55 8.63
CA PRO A 20 -6.30 7.49 9.23
C PRO A 20 -7.68 7.34 8.58
N ARG A 21 -8.19 8.39 7.95
CA ARG A 21 -9.42 8.36 7.15
C ARG A 21 -9.19 9.18 5.90
N MET A 22 -9.41 8.56 4.74
CA MET A 22 -9.42 9.30 3.49
C MET A 22 -10.66 10.20 3.48
N LYS A 23 -10.43 11.52 3.56
CA LYS A 23 -11.47 12.55 3.45
C LYS A 23 -11.47 13.13 2.04
N GLU A 24 -12.55 13.84 1.70
CA GLU A 24 -12.68 14.59 0.46
C GLU A 24 -11.39 15.35 0.14
N MET A 25 -10.72 14.96 -0.95
CA MET A 25 -9.67 15.80 -1.51
C MET A 25 -10.37 16.97 -2.20
N ARG A 26 -10.03 18.21 -1.79
CA ARG A 26 -10.66 19.46 -2.27
C ARG A 26 -10.75 19.59 -3.81
N HIS A 27 -9.93 18.88 -4.57
CA HIS A 27 -9.90 18.90 -6.03
C HIS A 27 -10.62 17.72 -6.71
N GLN A 28 -11.17 16.77 -5.94
CA GLN A 28 -11.90 15.61 -6.46
C GLN A 28 -13.13 15.26 -5.60
N PRO A 29 -14.17 16.13 -5.57
CA PRO A 29 -15.38 15.90 -4.78
C PRO A 29 -16.22 14.70 -5.24
N ARG A 30 -15.96 14.14 -6.43
CA ARG A 30 -16.77 13.05 -7.02
C ARG A 30 -16.34 11.65 -6.59
N TYR A 31 -15.21 11.51 -5.92
CA TYR A 31 -14.59 10.21 -5.65
C TYR A 31 -14.34 10.05 -4.14
N MET A 32 -15.42 10.00 -3.38
CA MET A 32 -15.40 9.64 -1.96
C MET A 32 -15.05 8.15 -1.83
N LEU A 33 -13.77 7.86 -1.63
CA LEU A 33 -13.37 6.58 -1.07
C LEU A 33 -13.44 6.72 0.45
N GLU A 34 -14.61 6.45 1.02
CA GLU A 34 -14.77 6.32 2.47
C GLU A 34 -14.02 5.08 2.96
N MET A 35 -12.70 5.21 3.06
CA MET A 35 -11.80 4.16 3.53
C MET A 35 -11.14 4.61 4.82
N GLN A 36 -11.01 3.65 5.73
CA GLN A 36 -10.23 3.80 6.94
C GLN A 36 -8.86 3.14 6.71
N SER A 37 -7.82 3.76 7.23
CA SER A 37 -6.50 3.14 7.24
C SER A 37 -6.55 1.91 8.14
N VAL A 38 -6.17 0.75 7.61
CA VAL A 38 -6.03 -0.47 8.40
C VAL A 38 -4.69 -0.49 9.11
N PRO A 39 -4.59 -1.08 10.31
CA PRO A 39 -3.31 -1.32 10.98
C PRO A 39 -2.39 -2.23 10.15
N LEU A 40 -1.09 -1.94 10.13
CA LEU A 40 -0.07 -2.77 9.46
C LEU A 40 0.58 -3.78 10.42
N GLU A 41 0.29 -3.67 11.72
CA GLU A 41 0.86 -4.48 12.80
C GLU A 41 0.55 -5.97 12.60
N GLN A 42 -0.62 -6.30 12.05
CA GLN A 42 -1.04 -7.67 11.73
C GLN A 42 -0.35 -8.22 10.47
N GLY A 43 0.47 -7.43 9.79
CA GLY A 43 1.16 -7.83 8.57
C GLY A 43 0.26 -7.81 7.33
N VAL A 44 0.81 -8.35 6.24
CA VAL A 44 0.23 -8.29 4.88
C VAL A 44 0.15 -9.66 4.21
N GLU A 45 0.26 -10.75 4.98
CA GLU A 45 0.25 -12.12 4.46
C GLU A 45 -1.05 -12.49 3.75
N TRP A 46 -2.16 -11.85 4.15
CA TRP A 46 -3.48 -12.02 3.54
C TRP A 46 -3.56 -11.41 2.14
N ALA A 47 -2.73 -10.40 1.82
CA ALA A 47 -2.75 -9.72 0.54
C ALA A 47 -2.01 -10.53 -0.54
N ASP A 48 -2.59 -10.58 -1.74
CA ASP A 48 -1.91 -11.17 -2.90
C ASP A 48 -0.86 -10.22 -3.49
N VAL A 49 -1.13 -8.91 -3.41
CA VAL A 49 -0.22 -7.86 -3.88
C VAL A 49 -0.26 -6.67 -2.92
N VAL A 50 0.91 -6.18 -2.52
CA VAL A 50 1.08 -4.93 -1.79
C VAL A 50 1.63 -3.87 -2.76
N VAL A 51 1.00 -2.71 -2.82
CA VAL A 51 1.45 -1.60 -3.68
C VAL A 51 1.92 -0.43 -2.82
N ILE A 52 3.17 -0.02 -2.99
CA ILE A 52 3.73 1.14 -2.31
C ILE A 52 3.39 2.38 -3.14
N ALA A 53 2.35 3.10 -2.70
CA ALA A 53 1.88 4.32 -3.33
C ALA A 53 2.52 5.59 -2.77
N THR A 54 3.06 5.53 -1.55
CA THR A 54 3.74 6.60 -0.84
C THR A 54 4.90 5.99 -0.05
N ASP A 55 6.05 6.67 -0.06
CA ASP A 55 7.23 6.30 0.73
C ASP A 55 7.11 6.97 2.10
N HIS A 56 6.87 6.16 3.14
CA HIS A 56 6.72 6.61 4.52
C HIS A 56 7.87 6.03 5.34
N ASP A 57 8.75 6.90 5.85
CA ASP A 57 9.92 6.49 6.65
C ASP A 57 9.57 5.66 7.89
N SER A 58 8.33 5.79 8.40
CA SER A 58 7.84 5.03 9.55
C SER A 58 7.54 3.56 9.26
N ILE A 59 7.53 3.14 7.98
CA ILE A 59 7.23 1.76 7.59
C ILE A 59 8.52 0.93 7.58
N ASP A 60 8.50 -0.19 8.31
CA ASP A 60 9.55 -1.21 8.18
C ASP A 60 9.35 -2.00 6.88
N TYR A 61 9.98 -1.51 5.80
CA TYR A 61 9.92 -2.15 4.49
C TYR A 61 10.59 -3.54 4.44
N GLN A 62 11.54 -3.83 5.35
CA GLN A 62 12.15 -5.16 5.44
C GLN A 62 11.12 -6.19 5.94
N LYS A 63 10.39 -5.84 7.02
CA LYS A 63 9.27 -6.66 7.53
C LYS A 63 8.16 -6.77 6.48
N LEU A 64 7.77 -5.67 5.84
CA LEU A 64 6.71 -5.67 4.84
C LEU A 64 7.01 -6.61 3.67
N VAL A 65 8.22 -6.56 3.11
CA VAL A 65 8.62 -7.43 1.98
C VAL A 65 8.73 -8.89 2.41
N ARG A 66 9.19 -9.15 3.64
CA ARG A 66 9.25 -10.51 4.18
C ARG A 66 7.86 -11.15 4.22
N ASP A 67 6.88 -10.43 4.78
CA ASP A 67 5.53 -10.94 5.04
C ASP A 67 4.65 -10.92 3.76
N ALA A 68 4.99 -10.09 2.76
CA ALA A 68 4.25 -10.00 1.50
C ALA A 68 4.50 -11.18 0.54
N LYS A 69 3.50 -11.49 -0.29
CA LYS A 69 3.64 -12.42 -1.43
C LYS A 69 4.26 -11.74 -2.65
N LEU A 70 3.83 -10.51 -2.96
CA LEU A 70 4.32 -9.66 -4.05
C LEU A 70 4.28 -8.20 -3.62
N VAL A 71 5.32 -7.44 -3.97
CA VAL A 71 5.40 -5.99 -3.72
C VAL A 71 5.60 -5.25 -5.03
N VAL A 72 4.72 -4.30 -5.33
CA VAL A 72 4.89 -3.34 -6.42
C VAL A 72 5.35 -2.01 -5.83
N ASP A 73 6.59 -1.62 -6.13
CA ASP A 73 7.20 -0.41 -5.59
C ASP A 73 7.31 0.67 -6.67
N SER A 74 6.40 1.65 -6.62
CA SER A 74 6.38 2.81 -7.51
C SER A 74 7.18 4.02 -6.99
N ARG A 75 7.80 3.88 -5.81
CA ARG A 75 8.44 4.98 -5.06
C ARG A 75 9.91 4.75 -4.77
N ASN A 76 10.42 3.55 -5.08
CA ASN A 76 11.77 3.12 -4.69
C ASN A 76 11.97 3.13 -3.16
N ALA A 77 10.90 2.92 -2.40
CA ALA A 77 10.92 2.84 -0.94
C ALA A 77 11.69 1.61 -0.45
N THR A 78 11.68 0.53 -1.25
CA THR A 78 12.37 -0.73 -0.96
C THR A 78 13.85 -0.74 -1.35
N LYS A 79 14.45 0.41 -1.67
CA LYS A 79 15.87 0.52 -2.09
C LYS A 79 16.85 -0.15 -1.13
N SER A 80 16.60 -0.04 0.17
CA SER A 80 17.45 -0.58 1.24
C SER A 80 17.06 -2.01 1.67
N VAL A 81 16.03 -2.59 1.06
CA VAL A 81 15.60 -3.96 1.37
C VAL A 81 16.63 -4.96 0.86
N THR A 82 17.09 -5.84 1.74
CA THR A 82 18.18 -6.79 1.44
C THR A 82 17.70 -8.22 1.24
N PHE A 83 16.48 -8.55 1.64
CA PHE A 83 15.88 -9.89 1.53
C PHE A 83 14.57 -9.85 0.71
N GLY A 84 14.19 -10.98 0.09
CA GLY A 84 12.92 -11.11 -0.65
C GLY A 84 12.82 -10.21 -1.87
N ARG A 85 13.96 -9.77 -2.44
CA ARG A 85 14.00 -8.84 -3.57
C ARG A 85 13.37 -9.40 -4.85
N ASP A 86 13.30 -10.73 -4.98
CA ASP A 86 12.60 -11.43 -6.06
C ASP A 86 11.08 -11.14 -6.08
N LYS A 87 10.50 -10.86 -4.91
CA LYS A 87 9.10 -10.46 -4.73
C LYS A 87 8.82 -9.00 -5.10
N ILE A 88 9.86 -8.19 -5.33
CA ILE A 88 9.72 -6.77 -5.59
C ILE A 88 9.68 -6.53 -7.10
N LYS A 89 8.65 -5.81 -7.56
CA LYS A 89 8.53 -5.29 -8.92
C LYS A 89 8.54 -3.77 -8.86
N SER A 90 9.65 -3.17 -9.26
CA SER A 90 9.76 -1.73 -9.44
C SER A 90 8.98 -1.32 -10.68
N ALA A 91 8.19 -0.24 -10.58
CA ALA A 91 7.36 0.29 -11.65
C ALA A 91 7.66 1.77 -11.90
#